data_AF-A0A1D7VY93-F1
#
_entry.id   AF-A0A1D7VY93-F1
#
_cell.length_a   1.000
_cell.length_b   1.000
_cell.length_c   1.000
_cell.angle_alpha   90.00
_cell.angle_beta   90.00
_cell.angle_gamma   90.00
#
_symmetry.space_group_name_H-M   'P 1'
#
loop_
_entity.id
_entity.type
_entity.pdbx_description
1 polymer ?
#
loop_
_entity_poly.entity_id
_entity_poly.type
_entity_poly.pdbx_seq_one_letter_code
_entity_poly.pdbx_strand_id
1 'polypeptide(L)'
;MIIGVLSGLFYREFTKANDFPEGGFTQLSVVHTHLLTLGFIVLLIVLVLDKVFGLSGTKMFSWFFWTYNAGIILTAGMMVWHGMLTVLGQESSAMISGIAGLGHIALSVGMVLLFLSLRKAIVADKAVTTATASSIAN
;
A
#
# COMPACT_ATOMS: atom_id res chain seq x y z
N MET A 1 -8.09 5.20 6.10
CA MET A 1 -8.22 5.46 7.56
C MET A 1 -9.49 4.91 8.14
N ILE A 2 -10.67 5.32 7.67
CA ILE A 2 -11.97 4.79 8.16
C ILE A 2 -12.04 3.26 8.06
N ILE A 3 -11.64 2.69 6.92
CA ILE A 3 -11.64 1.23 6.68
C ILE A 3 -10.68 0.48 7.64
N GLY A 4 -9.54 1.08 8.02
CA GLY A 4 -8.58 0.46 8.93
C GLY A 4 -9.04 0.45 10.39
N VAL A 5 -9.76 1.50 10.82
CA VAL A 5 -10.38 1.52 12.15
C VAL A 5 -11.58 0.56 12.20
N LEU A 6 -12.39 0.56 11.14
CA LEU A 6 -13.51 -0.38 10.99
C LEU A 6 -13.05 -1.83 10.96
N SER A 7 -11.92 -2.16 10.32
CA SER A 7 -11.41 -3.54 10.31
C SER A 7 -10.95 -4.03 11.67
N GLY A 8 -10.37 -3.14 12.49
CA GLY A 8 -9.98 -3.45 13.88
C GLY A 8 -11.20 -3.66 14.78
N LEU A 9 -12.26 -2.86 14.60
CA LEU A 9 -13.52 -3.03 15.31
C LEU A 9 -14.26 -4.29 14.85
N PHE A 10 -14.31 -4.53 13.54
CA PHE A 10 -14.91 -5.72 12.94
C PHE A 10 -14.21 -6.99 13.43
N TYR A 11 -12.88 -6.99 13.56
CA TYR A 11 -12.17 -8.12 14.17
C TYR A 11 -12.65 -8.42 15.59
N ARG A 12 -12.71 -7.41 16.46
CA ARG A 12 -13.17 -7.57 17.85
C ARG A 12 -14.61 -8.07 17.94
N GLU A 13 -15.50 -7.52 17.13
CA GLU A 13 -16.92 -7.89 17.20
C GLU A 13 -17.19 -9.25 16.56
N PHE A 14 -16.47 -9.58 15.48
CA PHE A 14 -16.65 -10.83 14.75
C PHE A 14 -16.05 -12.04 15.47
N THR A 15 -14.90 -11.90 16.15
CA THR A 15 -14.36 -12.98 17.00
C THR A 15 -15.23 -13.22 18.23
N LYS A 16 -15.75 -12.14 18.83
CA LYS A 16 -16.64 -12.20 19.98
C LYS A 16 -18.02 -12.80 19.65
N ALA A 17 -18.52 -12.58 18.44
CA ALA A 17 -19.79 -13.13 17.97
C ALA A 17 -19.73 -14.62 17.56
N ASN A 18 -18.54 -15.19 17.34
CA ASN A 18 -18.36 -16.58 16.89
C ASN A 18 -17.75 -17.51 17.96
N ASP A 19 -17.73 -17.11 19.25
CA ASP A 19 -17.13 -17.87 20.36
C ASP A 19 -15.67 -18.32 20.05
N PHE A 20 -14.95 -17.52 19.27
CA PHE A 20 -13.58 -17.86 18.87
C PHE A 20 -12.64 -17.62 20.06
N PRO A 21 -11.76 -18.59 20.44
CA PRO A 21 -10.95 -18.48 21.65
C PRO A 21 -10.15 -17.18 21.70
N GLU A 22 -10.25 -16.45 22.82
CA GLU A 22 -9.54 -15.20 23.07
C GLU A 22 -8.03 -15.44 23.01
N GLY A 23 -7.41 -15.12 21.86
CA GLY A 23 -5.99 -15.38 21.59
C GLY A 23 -5.69 -16.10 20.28
N GLY A 24 -6.71 -16.50 19.50
CA GLY A 24 -6.51 -17.05 18.16
C GLY A 24 -5.91 -16.01 17.19
N PHE A 25 -4.70 -16.27 16.69
CA PHE A 25 -4.10 -15.49 15.59
C PHE A 25 -4.90 -15.72 14.31
N THR A 26 -5.63 -14.71 13.85
CA THR A 26 -6.33 -14.75 12.56
C THR A 26 -5.72 -13.73 11.61
N GLN A 27 -5.77 -14.02 10.30
CA GLN A 27 -5.35 -13.05 9.27
C GLN A 27 -6.12 -11.73 9.35
N LEU A 28 -7.27 -11.70 10.03
CA LEU A 28 -8.08 -10.50 10.25
C LEU A 28 -7.35 -9.45 11.12
N SER A 29 -6.52 -9.88 12.09
CA SER A 29 -5.65 -8.98 12.87
C SER A 29 -4.53 -8.38 12.01
N VAL A 30 -4.05 -9.13 11.02
CA VAL A 30 -2.97 -8.74 10.10
C VAL A 30 -3.45 -7.71 9.06
N VAL A 31 -4.75 -7.71 8.70
CA VAL A 31 -5.38 -6.70 7.83
C VAL A 31 -5.16 -5.29 8.39
N HIS A 32 -5.32 -5.11 9.70
CA HIS A 32 -5.21 -3.79 10.33
C HIS A 32 -3.80 -3.21 10.19
N THR A 33 -2.78 -4.01 10.48
CA THR A 33 -1.38 -3.59 10.39
C THR A 33 -0.94 -3.33 8.95
N HIS A 34 -1.44 -4.10 7.99
CA HIS A 34 -1.14 -3.88 6.57
C HIS A 34 -1.86 -2.65 6.01
N LEU A 35 -3.14 -2.44 6.34
CA LEU A 35 -3.86 -1.22 5.93
C LEU A 35 -3.23 0.04 6.53
N LEU A 36 -2.73 -0.02 7.76
CA LEU A 36 -2.05 1.10 8.39
C LEU A 36 -0.66 1.32 7.78
N THR A 37 0.13 0.26 7.60
CA THR A 37 1.49 0.41 7.06
C THR A 37 1.47 0.77 5.58
N LEU A 38 0.80 -0.01 4.74
CA LEU A 38 0.76 0.22 3.28
C LEU A 38 -0.18 1.37 2.91
N GLY A 39 -1.35 1.45 3.54
CA GLY A 39 -2.37 2.46 3.20
C GLY A 39 -2.20 3.81 3.89
N PHE A 40 -1.39 3.92 4.94
CA PHE A 40 -1.18 5.20 5.63
C PHE A 40 0.30 5.58 5.68
N ILE A 41 1.18 4.73 6.20
CA ILE A 41 2.61 5.07 6.32
C ILE A 41 3.24 5.25 4.93
N VAL A 42 3.08 4.30 4.01
CA VAL A 42 3.69 4.42 2.68
C VAL A 42 3.12 5.61 1.90
N LEU A 43 1.80 5.84 1.95
CA LEU A 43 1.20 7.01 1.29
C LEU A 43 1.67 8.34 1.91
N LEU A 44 1.92 8.41 3.22
CA LEU A 44 2.53 9.59 3.84
C LEU A 44 3.97 9.80 3.37
N ILE A 45 4.77 8.74 3.26
CA ILE A 45 6.13 8.82 2.71
C ILE A 45 6.08 9.34 1.26
N VAL A 46 5.18 8.81 0.44
CA VAL A 46 4.94 9.27 -0.93
C VAL A 46 4.56 10.75 -0.95
N LEU A 47 3.70 11.21 -0.03
CA LEU A 47 3.29 12.61 0.07
C LEU A 47 4.46 13.52 0.44
N VAL A 48 5.34 13.08 1.35
CA VAL A 48 6.57 13.81 1.68
C VAL A 48 7.51 13.87 0.47
N LEU A 49 7.72 12.75 -0.22
CA LEU A 49 8.54 12.69 -1.43
C LEU A 49 7.98 13.61 -2.54
N ASP A 50 6.66 13.65 -2.69
CA ASP A 50 6.00 14.55 -3.63
C ASP A 50 6.21 16.02 -3.24
N LYS A 51 6.11 16.35 -1.95
CA LYS A 51 6.37 17.71 -1.47
C LYS A 51 7.83 18.15 -1.67
N VAL A 52 8.79 17.22 -1.62
CA VAL A 52 10.23 17.51 -1.83
C VAL A 52 10.57 17.62 -3.32
N PHE A 53 10.03 16.74 -4.17
CA PHE A 53 10.45 16.59 -5.57
C PHE A 53 9.43 17.07 -6.61
N GLY A 54 8.22 17.45 -6.20
CA GLY A 54 7.16 17.90 -7.11
C GLY A 54 6.70 16.81 -8.10
N LEU A 55 6.53 15.57 -7.63
CA LEU A 55 6.25 14.39 -8.46
C LEU A 55 4.83 14.41 -9.06
N SER A 56 3.86 15.00 -8.37
CA SER A 56 2.42 15.04 -8.69
C SER A 56 2.11 15.68 -10.03
N GLY A 57 3.03 16.48 -10.60
CA GLY A 57 2.88 17.05 -11.94
C GLY A 57 3.13 16.06 -13.09
N THR A 58 3.63 14.85 -12.80
CA THR A 58 4.02 13.90 -13.84
C THR A 58 3.02 12.75 -14.02
N LYS A 59 2.69 12.41 -15.27
CA LYS A 59 1.80 11.28 -15.62
C LYS A 59 2.24 9.94 -15.01
N MET A 60 3.53 9.78 -14.76
CA MET A 60 4.13 8.58 -14.17
C MET A 60 3.76 8.42 -12.69
N PHE A 61 3.72 9.53 -11.95
CA PHE A 61 3.26 9.54 -10.57
C PHE A 61 1.77 9.21 -10.46
N SER A 62 0.92 9.74 -11.35
CA SER A 62 -0.51 9.37 -11.38
C SER A 62 -0.71 7.87 -11.67
N TRP A 63 0.06 7.29 -12.58
CA TRP A 63 -0.01 5.85 -12.86
C TRP A 63 0.44 5.03 -11.65
N PHE A 64 1.55 5.41 -11.01
CA PHE A 64 2.01 4.83 -9.75
C PHE A 64 0.89 4.87 -8.69
N PHE A 65 0.29 6.04 -8.48
CA PHE A 65 -0.73 6.22 -7.46
C PHE A 65 -1.93 5.31 -7.69
N TRP A 66 -2.42 5.22 -8.93
CA TRP A 66 -3.54 4.33 -9.28
C TRP A 66 -3.20 2.86 -9.08
N THR A 67 -2.05 2.40 -9.56
CA THR A 67 -1.65 0.99 -9.46
C THR A 67 -1.34 0.58 -8.02
N TYR A 68 -0.73 1.48 -7.25
CA TYR A 68 -0.45 1.23 -5.83
C TYR A 68 -1.73 1.14 -5.00
N ASN A 69 -2.68 2.08 -5.21
CA ASN A 69 -3.98 2.02 -4.53
C ASN A 69 -4.79 0.79 -4.94
N ALA A 70 -4.77 0.40 -6.22
CA ALA A 70 -5.40 -0.83 -6.68
C ALA A 70 -4.78 -2.08 -6.01
N GLY A 71 -3.45 -2.12 -5.88
CA GLY A 71 -2.74 -3.20 -5.18
C GLY A 71 -3.09 -3.27 -3.69
N ILE A 72 -3.22 -2.12 -3.00
CA ILE A 72 -3.67 -2.07 -1.60
C ILE A 72 -5.10 -2.59 -1.45
N ILE A 73 -6.03 -2.11 -2.28
CA ILE A 73 -7.44 -2.52 -2.21
C ILE A 73 -7.57 -4.03 -2.43
N LEU A 74 -6.86 -4.56 -3.43
CA LEU A 74 -6.86 -5.99 -3.73
C LEU A 74 -6.29 -6.80 -2.57
N THR A 75 -5.11 -6.42 -2.06
CA THR A 75 -4.47 -7.12 -0.94
C THR A 75 -5.34 -7.07 0.33
N ALA A 76 -5.90 -5.91 0.65
CA ALA A 76 -6.75 -5.74 1.83
C ALA A 76 -8.06 -6.52 1.70
N GLY A 77 -8.73 -6.48 0.56
CA GLY A 77 -9.95 -7.24 0.30
C GLY A 77 -9.72 -8.75 0.44
N MET A 78 -8.60 -9.24 -0.09
CA MET A 78 -8.23 -10.65 0.02
C MET A 78 -7.94 -11.07 1.46
N MET A 79 -7.22 -10.26 2.24
CA MET A 79 -6.97 -10.57 3.66
C MET A 79 -8.26 -10.55 4.49
N VAL A 80 -9.19 -9.63 4.22
CA VAL A 80 -10.51 -9.61 4.88
C VAL A 80 -11.29 -10.88 4.55
N TRP A 81 -11.35 -11.25 3.27
CA TRP A 81 -12.04 -12.44 2.80
C TRP A 81 -11.45 -13.73 3.42
N HIS A 82 -10.12 -13.85 3.39
CA HIS A 82 -9.41 -14.98 3.95
C HIS A 82 -9.58 -15.07 5.48
N GLY A 83 -9.50 -13.93 6.17
CA GLY A 83 -9.73 -13.87 7.61
C GLY A 83 -11.17 -14.25 8.00
N MET A 84 -12.17 -13.88 7.19
CA MET A 84 -13.56 -14.28 7.42
C MET A 84 -13.74 -15.79 7.25
N LEU A 85 -13.21 -16.38 6.18
CA LEU A 85 -13.22 -17.84 5.95
C LEU A 85 -12.52 -18.63 7.06
N THR A 86 -11.38 -18.11 7.55
CA THR A 86 -10.62 -18.72 8.66
C THR A 86 -11.45 -18.77 9.94
N VAL A 87 -12.20 -17.71 10.24
CA VAL A 87 -13.08 -17.68 11.43
C VAL A 87 -14.29 -18.59 11.26
N LEU A 88 -14.80 -18.77 10.05
CA LEU A 88 -15.89 -19.70 9.75
C LEU A 88 -15.46 -21.18 9.72
N GLY A 89 -14.17 -21.49 9.94
CA GLY A 89 -13.64 -22.86 9.92
C GLY A 89 -13.67 -23.52 8.53
N GLN A 90 -13.80 -22.73 7.47
CA GLN A 90 -13.80 -23.20 6.08
C GLN A 90 -12.37 -23.22 5.54
N GLU A 91 -12.00 -24.27 4.81
CA GLU A 91 -10.67 -24.35 4.19
C GLU A 91 -10.47 -23.19 3.22
N SER A 92 -9.38 -22.46 3.43
CA SER A 92 -9.03 -21.35 2.57
C SER A 92 -8.50 -21.89 1.24
N SER A 93 -9.30 -21.79 0.20
CA SER A 93 -8.99 -22.32 -1.13
C SER A 93 -7.69 -21.74 -1.69
N ALA A 94 -6.86 -22.59 -2.31
CA ALA A 94 -5.60 -22.20 -2.97
C ALA A 94 -5.75 -21.01 -3.96
N MET A 95 -6.95 -20.83 -4.50
CA MET A 95 -7.34 -19.69 -5.34
C MET A 95 -7.17 -18.33 -4.63
N ILE A 96 -7.46 -18.27 -3.33
CA ILE A 96 -7.37 -17.05 -2.51
C ILE A 96 -5.91 -16.65 -2.29
N SER A 97 -5.02 -17.65 -2.12
CA SER A 97 -3.58 -17.43 -2.07
C SER A 97 -3.04 -16.91 -3.41
N GLY A 98 -3.58 -17.39 -4.54
CA GLY A 98 -3.21 -16.90 -5.88
C GLY A 98 -3.55 -15.42 -6.08
N ILE A 99 -4.77 -15.01 -5.70
CA ILE A 99 -5.19 -13.60 -5.84
C ILE A 99 -4.44 -12.70 -4.85
N ALA A 100 -4.12 -13.17 -3.64
CA ALA A 100 -3.24 -12.43 -2.73
C ALA A 100 -1.85 -12.18 -3.34
N GLY A 101 -1.31 -13.14 -4.10
CA GLY A 101 -0.08 -12.98 -4.87
C GLY A 101 -0.16 -11.88 -5.94
N LEU A 102 -1.31 -11.72 -6.61
CA LEU A 102 -1.53 -10.62 -7.57
C LEU A 102 -1.48 -9.25 -6.89
N GLY A 103 -1.96 -9.15 -5.65
CA GLY A 103 -1.83 -7.94 -4.82
C GLY A 103 -0.36 -7.58 -4.59
N HIS A 104 0.47 -8.56 -4.23
CA HIS A 104 1.91 -8.34 -4.06
C HIS A 104 2.62 -7.94 -5.35
N ILE A 105 2.23 -8.51 -6.50
CA ILE A 105 2.78 -8.11 -7.80
C ILE A 105 2.40 -6.67 -8.10
N ALA A 106 1.13 -6.28 -7.92
CA ALA A 106 0.68 -4.91 -8.13
C ALA A 106 1.42 -3.90 -7.22
N LEU A 107 1.61 -4.23 -5.94
CA LEU A 107 2.40 -3.41 -5.01
C LEU A 107 3.87 -3.29 -5.45
N SER A 108 4.47 -4.37 -5.95
CA SER A 108 5.85 -4.38 -6.45
C SER A 108 6.00 -3.51 -7.69
N VAL A 109 5.07 -3.61 -8.64
CA VAL A 109 5.03 -2.76 -9.83
C VAL A 109 4.84 -1.29 -9.44
N GLY A 110 3.96 -1.01 -8.48
CA GLY A 110 3.82 0.33 -7.90
C GLY A 110 5.16 0.85 -7.34
N MET A 111 5.84 0.06 -6.52
CA MET A 111 7.14 0.44 -5.95
C MET A 111 8.17 0.78 -7.04
N VAL A 112 8.28 -0.03 -8.09
CA VAL A 112 9.20 0.22 -9.21
C VAL A 112 8.88 1.56 -9.89
N LEU A 113 7.61 1.90 -10.10
CA LEU A 113 7.22 3.16 -10.72
C LEU A 113 7.50 4.38 -9.83
N LEU A 114 7.38 4.23 -8.51
CA LEU A 114 7.81 5.25 -7.57
C LEU A 114 9.31 5.51 -7.71
N PHE A 115 10.14 4.46 -7.74
CA PHE A 115 11.59 4.59 -7.92
C PHE A 115 11.96 5.23 -9.26
N LEU A 116 11.29 4.87 -10.35
CA LEU A 116 11.52 5.48 -11.66
C LEU A 116 11.15 6.98 -11.67
N SER A 117 10.04 7.34 -11.02
CA SER A 117 9.60 8.73 -10.88
C SER A 117 10.60 9.54 -10.05
N LEU A 118 11.09 8.98 -8.94
CA LEU A 118 12.14 9.59 -8.11
C LEU A 118 13.45 9.77 -8.88
N ARG A 119 13.93 8.73 -9.57
CA ARG A 119 15.16 8.81 -10.37
C ARG A 119 15.09 9.95 -11.38
N LYS A 120 13.95 10.08 -12.06
CA LYS A 120 13.74 11.12 -13.06
C LYS A 120 13.73 12.52 -12.43
N ALA A 121 13.09 12.68 -11.27
CA ALA A 121 13.08 13.94 -10.53
C ALA A 121 14.49 14.34 -10.04
N ILE A 122 15.25 13.40 -9.48
CA ILE A 122 16.63 13.64 -9.01
C ILE A 122 17.57 14.02 -10.15
N VAL A 123 17.46 13.35 -11.30
CA VAL A 123 18.30 13.68 -12.48
C VAL A 123 17.95 15.06 -13.03
N ALA A 124 16.66 15.42 -13.08
CA ALA A 124 16.23 16.74 -13.51
C ALA A 124 16.75 17.84 -12.58
N ASP A 125 16.66 17.64 -11.26
CA ASP A 125 17.14 18.57 -10.24
C ASP A 125 18.66 18.82 -10.32
N LYS A 126 19.45 17.75 -10.52
CA LYS A 126 20.91 17.87 -10.76
C LYS A 126 21.22 18.66 -12.03
N ALA A 127 20.46 18.45 -13.11
CA ALA A 127 20.68 19.16 -14.37
C ALA A 127 20.43 20.67 -14.22
N VAL A 128 19.36 21.06 -13.52
CA VAL A 128 19.06 22.47 -13.22
C VAL A 128 20.17 23.09 -12.36
N THR A 129 20.57 22.42 -11.28
CA THR A 129 21.62 22.92 -10.36
C THR A 129 22.96 23.17 -11.08
N THR A 130 23.32 22.27 -12.00
CA THR A 130 24.56 22.39 -12.79
C THR A 130 24.49 23.55 -13.78
N ALA A 131 23.34 23.73 -14.44
CA ALA A 131 23.14 24.83 -15.38
C ALA A 131 23.17 26.20 -14.68
N THR A 132 22.56 26.31 -13.50
CA THR A 132 22.59 27.55 -12.68
C THR A 132 24.00 27.87 -12.21
N ALA A 133 24.77 26.89 -11.73
CA ALA A 133 26.16 27.11 -11.31
C ALA A 133 27.06 27.63 -12.45
N SER A 134 26.87 27.12 -13.67
CA SER A 134 27.63 27.58 -14.85
C SER A 134 27.25 28.98 -15.32
N SER A 135 26.00 29.43 -15.07
CA SER A 135 25.53 30.78 -15.42
C SER A 135 26.02 31.87 -14.46
N ILE A 136 26.42 31.52 -13.24
CA ILE A 136 26.93 32.48 -12.24
C ILE A 136 28.46 32.64 -12.34
N ALA A 137 29.14 31.68 -12.97
CA ALA A 137 30.59 31.68 -13.16
C ALA A 137 31.06 32.44 -14.42
N ASN A 138 30.13 32.90 -15.26
CA ASN A 138 30.35 33.70 -16.47
C ASN A 138 29.85 35.13 -16.26
#